data_AF-A0A1Q7R703-F1
#
_entry.id   AF-A0A1Q7R703-F1
#
_cell.length_a   1.000
_cell.length_b   1.000
_cell.length_c   1.000
_cell.angle_alpha   90.00
_cell.angle_beta   90.00
_cell.angle_gamma   90.00
#
_symmetry.space_group_name_H-M   'P 1'
#
loop_
_entity.id
_entity.type
_entity.pdbx_description
1 polymer ?
#
loop_
_entity_poly.entity_id
_entity_poly.type
_entity_poly.pdbx_seq_one_letter_code
_entity_poly.pdbx_strand_id
1 'polypeptide(L)'
;MEVPILKQGLYLIASIQSALTDADLSALREALIERVGKYRARGVIVDVTALDVMDSFAVRTLRDIAHMARLRGAETVIVGIQPEVAFAMVQLGLTLKGVS
;
A
#
# COMPACT_ATOMS: atom_id res chain seq x y z
N MET A 1 -8.98 -10.52 8.38
CA MET A 1 -9.94 -9.41 8.62
C MET A 1 -9.95 -8.53 7.38
N GLU A 2 -11.11 -8.02 6.96
CA GLU A 2 -11.14 -7.14 5.79
C GLU A 2 -10.53 -5.79 6.17
N VAL A 3 -9.43 -5.41 5.50
CA VAL A 3 -8.79 -4.11 5.70
C VAL A 3 -9.71 -3.04 5.11
N PRO A 4 -10.15 -2.04 5.90
CA PRO A 4 -11.04 -1.00 5.39
C PRO A 4 -10.30 -0.15 4.35
N ILE A 5 -10.93 0.04 3.19
CA ILE A 5 -10.48 0.97 2.16
C ILE A 5 -11.50 2.10 2.06
N LEU A 6 -11.10 3.30 2.46
CA LEU A 6 -11.91 4.51 2.41
C LEU A 6 -11.79 5.18 1.05
N LYS A 7 -12.87 5.79 0.58
CA LYS A 7 -12.89 6.61 -0.63
C LYS A 7 -13.16 8.06 -0.27
N GLN A 8 -12.25 8.94 -0.65
CA GLN A 8 -12.36 10.39 -0.44
C GLN A 8 -12.19 11.09 -1.80
N GLY A 9 -13.29 11.55 -2.40
CA GLY A 9 -13.23 12.14 -3.75
C GLY A 9 -12.63 11.17 -4.77
N LEU A 10 -11.52 11.57 -5.41
CA LEU A 10 -10.77 10.76 -6.38
C LEU A 10 -9.64 9.92 -5.75
N TYR A 11 -9.58 9.85 -4.42
CA TYR A 11 -8.53 9.16 -3.68
C TYR A 11 -9.07 7.94 -2.94
N LEU A 12 -8.25 6.90 -2.87
CA LEU A 12 -8.46 5.74 -2.00
C LEU A 12 -7.44 5.75 -0.88
N ILE A 13 -7.87 5.40 0.33
CA ILE A 13 -7.03 5.35 1.52
C ILE A 13 -7.14 3.95 2.11
N ALA A 14 -6.00 3.27 2.24
CA ALA A 14 -5.89 1.96 2.86
C ALA A 14 -4.92 2.07 4.04
N SER A 15 -5.33 1.59 5.22
CA SER A 15 -4.48 1.56 6.41
C SER A 15 -4.04 0.13 6.70
N ILE A 16 -2.74 -0.11 6.66
CA ILE A 16 -2.13 -1.40 6.99
C ILE A 16 -1.97 -1.48 8.51
N GLN A 17 -2.52 -2.52 9.11
CA GLN A 17 -2.44 -2.78 10.55
C GLN A 17 -1.37 -3.84 10.86
N SER A 18 -0.75 -3.79 12.03
CA SER A 18 0.30 -4.74 12.45
C SER A 18 -0.15 -6.20 12.55
N ALA A 19 -1.43 -6.47 12.70
CA ALA A 19 -1.97 -7.82 12.86
C ALA A 19 -2.37 -8.51 11.53
N LEU A 20 -2.01 -7.93 10.38
CA LEU A 20 -2.40 -8.49 9.08
C LEU A 20 -1.51 -9.67 8.69
N THR A 21 -2.15 -10.76 8.28
CA THR A 21 -1.47 -11.91 7.70
C THR A 21 -1.13 -11.65 6.22
N ASP A 22 -0.24 -12.46 5.64
CA ASP A 22 0.06 -12.42 4.19
C ASP A 22 -1.20 -12.56 3.31
N ALA A 23 -2.16 -13.35 3.77
CA ALA A 23 -3.45 -13.52 3.11
C ALA A 23 -4.29 -12.23 3.17
N ASP A 24 -4.32 -11.55 4.31
CA ASP A 24 -5.03 -10.28 4.47
C ASP A 24 -4.41 -9.18 3.59
N LEU A 25 -3.07 -9.12 3.53
CA LEU A 25 -2.33 -8.20 2.66
C LEU A 25 -2.59 -8.47 1.18
N SER A 26 -2.67 -9.74 0.78
CA SER A 26 -3.04 -10.13 -0.59
C SER A 26 -4.46 -9.69 -0.95
N ALA A 27 -5.41 -9.95 -0.04
CA ALA A 27 -6.80 -9.53 -0.22
C ALA A 27 -6.94 -8.01 -0.28
N LEU A 28 -6.20 -7.27 0.56
CA LEU A 28 -6.14 -5.81 0.52
C LEU A 28 -5.64 -5.32 -0.84
N ARG A 29 -4.53 -5.88 -1.36
CA ARG A 29 -4.01 -5.52 -2.68
C ARG A 29 -5.05 -5.73 -3.77
N GLU A 30 -5.69 -6.90 -3.81
CA GLU A 30 -6.72 -7.20 -4.82
C GLU A 30 -7.90 -6.24 -4.73
N ALA A 31 -8.46 -6.05 -3.54
CA ALA A 31 -9.58 -5.14 -3.30
C ALA A 31 -9.25 -3.69 -3.65
N LEU A 32 -8.02 -3.24 -3.32
CA LEU A 32 -7.57 -1.88 -3.61
C LEU A 32 -7.45 -1.65 -5.12
N ILE A 33 -6.81 -2.56 -5.85
CA ILE A 33 -6.63 -2.44 -7.31
C ILE A 33 -7.95 -2.56 -8.06
N GLU A 34 -8.88 -3.38 -7.59
CA GLU A 34 -10.25 -3.43 -8.12
C GLU A 34 -10.94 -2.06 -7.94
N ARG A 35 -10.90 -1.51 -6.72
CA ARG A 35 -11.52 -0.21 -6.38
C ARG A 35 -10.88 0.95 -7.14
N VAL A 36 -9.56 0.94 -7.39
CA VAL A 36 -8.89 1.96 -8.21
C VAL A 36 -9.53 2.04 -9.60
N GLY A 37 -9.73 0.88 -10.25
CA GLY A 37 -10.37 0.82 -11.55
C GLY A 37 -11.85 1.23 -11.50
N LYS A 38 -12.60 0.64 -10.56
CA LYS A 38 -14.03 0.88 -10.38
C LYS A 38 -14.37 2.34 -10.16
N TYR A 39 -13.59 3.03 -9.34
CA TYR A 39 -13.83 4.43 -8.98
C TYR A 39 -13.03 5.43 -9.80
N ARG A 40 -12.20 4.96 -10.75
CA ARG A 40 -11.27 5.78 -11.54
C ARG A 40 -10.46 6.71 -10.61
N ALA A 41 -9.94 6.13 -9.54
CA ALA A 41 -9.16 6.86 -8.55
C ALA A 41 -7.90 7.44 -9.22
N ARG A 42 -7.55 8.67 -8.85
CA ARG A 42 -6.32 9.34 -9.30
C ARG A 42 -5.14 9.11 -8.36
N GLY A 43 -5.43 8.74 -7.12
CA GLY A 43 -4.42 8.51 -6.11
C GLY A 43 -4.81 7.45 -5.10
N VAL A 44 -3.80 6.79 -4.56
CA VAL A 44 -3.89 5.78 -3.51
C VAL A 44 -2.96 6.20 -2.38
N ILE A 45 -3.49 6.28 -1.17
CA ILE A 45 -2.73 6.55 0.04
C ILE A 45 -2.67 5.24 0.82
N VAL A 46 -1.46 4.77 1.06
CA VAL A 46 -1.21 3.59 1.90
C VAL A 46 -0.60 4.07 3.20
N ASP A 47 -1.38 4.01 4.27
CA ASP A 47 -0.96 4.36 5.61
C ASP A 47 -0.37 3.14 6.31
N VAL A 48 0.90 3.23 6.69
CA VAL A 48 1.65 2.19 7.40
C VAL A 48 2.02 2.59 8.82
N THR A 49 1.36 3.61 9.39
CA THR A 49 1.66 4.12 10.74
C THR A 49 1.63 3.03 11.82
N ALA A 50 0.71 2.06 11.68
CA ALA A 50 0.54 0.96 12.62
C ALA A 50 1.42 -0.26 12.33
N LEU A 51 2.35 -0.18 11.38
CA LEU A 51 3.33 -1.24 11.13
C LEU A 51 4.60 -0.98 11.94
N ASP A 52 4.91 -1.90 12.85
CA ASP A 52 6.12 -1.85 13.69
C ASP A 52 7.28 -2.67 13.09
N VAL A 53 6.98 -3.64 12.23
CA VAL A 53 7.96 -4.52 11.59
C VAL A 53 7.62 -4.66 10.12
N MET A 54 8.67 -4.69 9.29
CA MET A 54 8.56 -4.87 7.85
C MET A 54 9.34 -6.11 7.43
N ASP A 55 8.67 -6.99 6.69
CA ASP A 55 9.28 -8.18 6.11
C ASP A 55 9.32 -8.10 4.57
N SER A 56 9.87 -9.14 3.95
CA SER A 56 9.99 -9.20 2.49
C SER A 56 8.63 -9.26 1.76
N PHE A 57 7.58 -9.78 2.41
CA PHE A 57 6.26 -9.95 1.83
C PHE A 57 5.49 -8.61 1.82
N ALA A 58 5.50 -7.89 2.93
CA ALA A 58 4.91 -6.56 3.06
C ALA A 58 5.59 -5.57 2.09
N VAL A 59 6.93 -5.57 2.02
CA VAL A 59 7.71 -4.76 1.05
C VAL A 59 7.29 -5.06 -0.39
N ARG A 60 7.18 -6.34 -0.75
CA ARG A 60 6.75 -6.75 -2.09
C ARG A 60 5.31 -6.31 -2.37
N THR A 61 4.40 -6.50 -1.42
CA THR A 61 2.99 -6.12 -1.55
C THR A 61 2.83 -4.62 -1.75
N LEU A 62 3.54 -3.79 -0.98
CA LEU A 62 3.56 -2.33 -1.16
C LEU A 62 4.06 -1.93 -2.55
N ARG A 63 5.14 -2.57 -3.03
CA ARG A 63 5.66 -2.35 -4.38
C ARG A 63 4.62 -2.73 -5.44
N ASP A 64 3.96 -3.87 -5.29
CA ASP A 64 2.94 -4.35 -6.22
C ASP A 64 1.74 -3.40 -6.27
N ILE A 65 1.26 -2.94 -5.12
CA ILE A 65 0.17 -1.94 -5.03
C ILE A 65 0.56 -0.69 -5.80
N ALA A 66 1.74 -0.11 -5.52
CA ALA A 66 2.21 1.09 -6.20
C ALA A 66 2.35 0.89 -7.72
N HIS A 67 2.88 -0.26 -8.13
CA HIS A 67 3.06 -0.57 -9.55
C HIS A 67 1.72 -0.74 -10.28
N MET A 68 0.81 -1.53 -9.71
CA MET A 68 -0.50 -1.82 -10.30
C MET A 68 -1.39 -0.58 -10.32
N ALA A 69 -1.38 0.23 -9.25
CA ALA A 69 -2.09 1.50 -9.21
C ALA A 69 -1.61 2.43 -10.32
N ARG A 70 -0.28 2.53 -10.52
CA ARG A 70 0.30 3.34 -11.60
C ARG A 70 -0.12 2.86 -12.98
N LEU A 71 -0.13 1.54 -13.21
CA LEU A 71 -0.64 0.97 -14.48
C LEU A 71 -2.12 1.30 -14.72
N ARG A 72 -2.89 1.56 -13.67
CA ARG A 72 -4.29 2.02 -13.74
C ARG A 72 -4.43 3.55 -13.79
N GLY A 73 -3.32 4.30 -13.87
CA GLY A 73 -3.32 5.77 -13.92
C GLY A 73 -3.48 6.45 -12.55
N ALA A 74 -3.30 5.71 -11.46
CA ALA A 74 -3.34 6.25 -10.10
C ALA A 74 -1.94 6.34 -9.50
N GLU A 75 -1.60 7.50 -8.93
CA GLU A 75 -0.36 7.67 -8.17
C GLU A 75 -0.50 7.05 -6.78
N THR A 76 0.57 6.49 -6.23
CA THR A 76 0.56 5.92 -4.88
C THR A 76 1.50 6.72 -3.99
N VAL A 77 1.03 7.04 -2.78
CA VAL A 77 1.78 7.70 -1.72
C VAL A 77 1.76 6.79 -0.49
N ILE A 78 2.92 6.53 0.09
CA ILE A 78 3.04 5.75 1.32
C ILE A 78 3.31 6.71 2.47
N VAL A 79 2.48 6.69 3.50
CA VAL A 79 2.55 7.60 4.65
C VAL A 79 2.71 6.83 5.96
N GLY A 80 3.22 7.50 6.99
CA GLY A 80 3.34 6.89 8.33
C GLY A 80 4.54 5.95 8.49
N ILE A 81 5.53 6.01 7.60
CA ILE A 81 6.72 5.16 7.70
C ILE A 81 7.55 5.58 8.91
N GLN A 82 7.69 4.68 9.89
CA GLN A 82 8.61 4.86 11.02
C GLN A 82 10.08 4.75 10.55
N PRO A 83 11.05 5.46 11.17
CA PRO A 83 12.45 5.44 10.74
C PRO A 83 13.08 4.03 10.64
N GLU A 84 12.79 3.16 11.60
CA GLU A 84 13.30 1.78 11.66
C GLU A 84 12.71 0.94 10.52
N VAL A 85 11.43 1.17 10.22
CA VAL A 85 10.72 0.55 9.09
C VAL A 85 11.30 1.03 7.76
N ALA A 86 11.58 2.33 7.60
CA ALA A 86 12.23 2.87 6.41
C ALA A 86 13.59 2.21 6.16
N PHE A 87 14.41 2.06 7.22
CA PHE A 87 15.70 1.40 7.13
C PHE A 87 15.54 -0.06 6.66
N ALA A 88 14.62 -0.81 7.26
CA ALA A 88 14.33 -2.20 6.88
C ALA A 88 13.84 -2.30 5.42
N MET A 89 12.94 -1.41 4.98
CA MET A 89 12.45 -1.37 3.59
C MET A 89 13.60 -1.22 2.59
N VAL A 90 14.58 -0.35 2.89
CA VAL A 90 15.76 -0.16 2.03
C VAL A 90 16.62 -1.42 1.99
N GLN A 91 16.89 -2.05 3.15
CA GLN A 91 17.67 -3.30 3.22
C GLN A 91 17.00 -4.45 2.47
N LEU A 92 15.67 -4.50 2.47
CA LEU A 92 14.86 -5.48 1.73
C LEU A 92 14.72 -5.14 0.24
N GLY A 93 15.46 -4.14 -0.25
CA GLY A 93 15.57 -3.80 -1.67
C GLY A 93 14.36 -3.06 -2.22
N LEU A 94 13.58 -2.37 -1.38
CA LEU A 94 12.46 -1.58 -1.85
C LEU A 94 12.96 -0.42 -2.73
N THR A 95 12.76 -0.54 -4.04
CA THR A 95 12.96 0.54 -5.02
C THR A 95 11.60 1.02 -5.48
N LEU A 96 11.12 2.11 -4.90
CA LEU A 96 9.80 2.68 -5.21
C LEU A 96 9.85 3.63 -6.40
N LYS A 97 10.30 3.15 -7.57
CA LYS A 97 10.25 3.98 -8.78
C LYS A 97 8.80 4.34 -9.12
N GLY A 98 8.46 5.62 -8.97
CA GLY A 98 7.12 6.16 -9.24
C GLY A 98 6.16 6.11 -8.03
N VAL A 99 6.69 6.07 -6.81
CA VAL A 99 5.98 6.49 -5.58
C VAL A 99 6.50 7.86 -5.20
N SER A 100 5.59 8.74 -4.78
CA SER A 100 5.87 10.11 -4.35
C SER A 100 5.68 10.27 -2.84
#